data_AF-A0A1D3L494-F1
#
_entry.id   AF-A0A1D3L494-F1
#
_cell.length_a   1.000
_cell.length_b   1.000
_cell.length_c   1.000
_cell.angle_alpha   90.00
_cell.angle_beta   90.00
_cell.angle_gamma   90.00
#
_symmetry.space_group_name_H-M   'P 1'
#
loop_
_entity.id
_entity.type
_entity.pdbx_description
1 polymer ?
#
loop_
_entity_poly.entity_id
_entity_poly.type
_entity_poly.pdbx_seq_one_letter_code
_entity_poly.pdbx_strand_id
1 'polypeptide(L)'
;MSEDGDIYEILSFLKDIPENKIVFTGHVKEKIKDREIPYDLIVNSILNETPLAISKQDFSKFKVKYPFKYDKSRYDLVIIILVEPVTKTLKVITTYKENVKKRVREDGS
;
A
#
# COMPACT_ATOMS: atom_id res chain seq x y z
N MET A 1 22.08 -3.56 5.77
CA MET A 1 21.22 -2.35 5.70
C MET A 1 20.20 -2.48 6.81
N SER A 2 20.05 -1.46 7.65
CA SER A 2 19.04 -1.43 8.72
C SER A 2 17.65 -1.31 8.10
N GLU A 3 16.62 -1.88 8.75
CA GLU A 3 15.23 -1.87 8.26
C GLU A 3 14.73 -0.44 7.98
N ASP A 4 15.19 0.55 8.74
CA ASP A 4 14.86 1.96 8.53
C ASP A 4 15.36 2.49 7.17
N GLY A 5 16.52 2.04 6.70
CA GLY A 5 17.09 2.47 5.42
C GLY A 5 16.24 2.06 4.22
N ASP A 6 15.72 0.82 4.24
CA ASP A 6 14.83 0.32 3.20
C ASP A 6 13.52 1.14 3.13
N ILE A 7 12.99 1.57 4.29
CA ILE A 7 11.73 2.33 4.34
C ILE A 7 11.90 3.72 3.71
N TYR A 8 13.01 4.42 3.98
CA TYR A 8 13.28 5.73 3.38
C TYR A 8 13.44 5.65 1.86
N GLU A 9 14.13 4.62 1.36
CA GLU A 9 14.27 4.40 -0.08
C GLU A 9 12.90 4.17 -0.74
N ILE A 10 12.02 3.42 -0.10
CA ILE A 10 10.67 3.16 -0.61
C ILE A 10 9.80 4.41 -0.56
N LEU A 11 9.88 5.23 0.48
CA LEU A 11 9.16 6.51 0.53
C LEU A 11 9.59 7.43 -0.61
N SER A 12 10.89 7.51 -0.87
CA SER A 12 11.44 8.25 -2.00
C SER A 12 10.93 7.68 -3.33
N PHE A 13 10.97 6.36 -3.48
CA PHE A 13 10.49 5.69 -4.68
C PHE A 13 8.99 5.91 -4.94
N LEU A 14 8.14 5.83 -3.91
CA LEU A 14 6.70 6.08 -4.03
C LEU A 14 6.38 7.52 -4.42
N LYS A 15 7.21 8.49 -4.02
CA LYS A 15 7.01 9.91 -4.32
C LYS A 15 7.25 10.24 -5.80
N ASP A 16 8.16 9.52 -6.45
CA ASP A 16 8.60 9.80 -7.82
C ASP A 16 8.15 8.75 -8.84
N ILE A 17 7.35 7.76 -8.43
CA ILE A 17 6.91 6.71 -9.35
C ILE A 17 5.85 7.24 -10.33
N PRO A 18 6.05 7.07 -11.66
CA PRO A 18 5.02 7.41 -12.62
C PRO A 18 3.94 6.33 -12.68
N GLU A 19 2.70 6.71 -12.99
CA GLU A 19 1.54 5.80 -13.03
C GLU A 19 1.78 4.56 -13.90
N ASN A 20 2.42 4.72 -15.06
CA ASN A 20 2.72 3.63 -15.99
C ASN A 20 3.72 2.59 -15.45
N LYS A 21 4.35 2.84 -14.31
CA LYS A 21 5.23 1.90 -13.59
C LYS A 21 4.53 1.16 -12.46
N ILE A 22 3.25 1.45 -12.23
CA ILE A 22 2.38 0.71 -11.30
C ILE A 22 1.72 -0.44 -12.07
N VAL A 23 2.11 -1.66 -11.74
CA VAL A 23 1.67 -2.87 -12.42
C VAL A 23 0.76 -3.67 -11.51
N PHE A 24 -0.45 -3.96 -11.99
CA PHE A 24 -1.40 -4.85 -11.34
C PHE A 24 -1.38 -6.19 -12.05
N THR A 25 -1.09 -7.27 -11.33
CA THR A 25 -1.18 -8.62 -11.90
C THR A 25 -2.63 -8.99 -12.17
N GLY A 26 -2.88 -9.92 -13.09
CA GLY A 26 -4.24 -10.38 -13.42
C GLY A 26 -5.03 -10.83 -12.19
N HIS A 27 -4.38 -11.60 -11.31
CA HIS A 27 -4.96 -12.06 -10.04
C HIS A 27 -5.39 -10.90 -9.13
N VAL A 28 -4.61 -9.81 -9.08
CA VAL A 28 -4.98 -8.63 -8.28
C VAL A 28 -6.22 -7.97 -8.86
N LYS A 29 -6.32 -7.83 -10.18
CA LYS A 29 -7.48 -7.21 -10.84
C LYS A 29 -8.78 -7.96 -10.54
N GLU A 30 -8.73 -9.28 -10.42
CA GLU A 30 -9.89 -10.07 -9.99
C GLU A 30 -10.23 -9.83 -8.51
N LYS A 31 -9.21 -9.81 -7.64
CA LYS A 31 -9.39 -9.62 -6.19
C LYS A 31 -9.88 -8.22 -5.82
N ILE A 32 -9.47 -7.16 -6.53
CA ILE A 32 -9.97 -5.79 -6.26
C ILE A 32 -11.45 -5.67 -6.58
N LYS A 33 -11.92 -6.38 -7.62
CA LYS A 33 -13.32 -6.43 -8.02
C LYS A 33 -14.15 -7.15 -6.96
N ASP A 34 -13.69 -8.33 -6.52
CA ASP A 34 -14.33 -9.12 -5.45
C ASP A 34 -14.43 -8.35 -4.12
N ARG A 35 -13.43 -7.53 -3.81
CA ARG A 35 -13.35 -6.75 -2.56
C ARG A 35 -14.02 -5.38 -2.63
N GLU A 36 -14.61 -5.03 -3.78
CA GLU A 36 -15.22 -3.71 -4.04
C GLU A 36 -14.26 -2.56 -3.69
N ILE A 37 -12.99 -2.69 -4.10
CA ILE A 37 -11.98 -1.65 -3.96
C ILE A 37 -11.73 -1.07 -5.36
N PRO A 38 -12.11 0.21 -5.61
CA PRO A 38 -11.91 0.82 -6.91
C PRO A 38 -10.44 0.87 -7.29
N TYR A 39 -10.13 0.55 -8.55
CA TYR A 39 -8.77 0.63 -9.10
C TYR A 39 -8.18 2.04 -8.94
N ASP A 40 -8.94 3.06 -9.33
CA ASP A 40 -8.55 4.47 -9.22
C ASP A 40 -8.23 4.90 -7.80
N LEU A 41 -8.91 4.31 -6.79
CA LEU A 41 -8.60 4.58 -5.40
C LEU A 41 -7.18 4.12 -5.06
N ILE A 42 -6.79 2.93 -5.51
CA ILE A 42 -5.47 2.34 -5.22
C ILE A 42 -4.37 3.18 -5.88
N VAL A 43 -4.54 3.51 -7.17
CA VAL A 43 -3.57 4.30 -7.94
C VAL A 43 -3.46 5.71 -7.35
N ASN A 44 -4.59 6.37 -7.08
CA ASN A 44 -4.60 7.71 -6.49
C ASN A 44 -3.95 7.73 -5.10
N SER A 45 -4.18 6.71 -4.26
CA SER A 45 -3.50 6.62 -2.96
C SER A 45 -1.98 6.47 -3.11
N ILE A 46 -1.52 5.68 -4.08
CA ILE A 46 -0.07 5.50 -4.32
C ILE A 46 0.58 6.81 -4.80
N LEU A 47 -0.07 7.52 -5.74
CA LEU A 47 0.53 8.68 -6.41
C LEU A 47 0.35 10.00 -5.65
N ASN A 48 -0.79 10.19 -4.98
CA ASN A 48 -1.21 11.50 -4.48
C ASN A 48 -1.35 11.56 -2.95
N GLU A 49 -1.29 10.43 -2.24
CA GLU A 49 -1.43 10.41 -0.78
C GLU A 49 -0.14 10.00 -0.08
N THR A 50 0.07 10.56 1.11
CA THR A 50 1.15 10.14 1.99
C THR A 50 0.75 8.86 2.72
N PRO A 51 1.57 7.79 2.69
CA PRO A 51 1.34 6.60 3.50
C PRO A 51 1.22 6.92 4.99
N LEU A 52 0.25 6.31 5.66
CA LEU A 52 0.10 6.35 7.13
C LEU A 52 1.16 5.50 7.82
N ALA A 53 1.54 4.39 7.19
CA ALA A 53 2.56 3.48 7.67
C ALA A 53 3.12 2.65 6.52
N ILE A 54 4.40 2.31 6.63
CA ILE A 54 5.08 1.34 5.75
C ILE A 54 5.75 0.31 6.65
N SER A 55 5.59 -0.96 6.34
CA SER A 55 6.36 -2.03 6.97
C SER A 55 6.90 -3.01 5.95
N LYS A 56 8.15 -3.44 6.14
CA LYS A 56 8.76 -4.50 5.34
C LYS A 56 8.08 -5.83 5.67
N GLN A 57 7.71 -6.59 4.67
CA GLN A 57 7.17 -7.95 4.81
C GLN A 57 8.21 -9.00 4.38
N ASP A 58 9.00 -8.66 3.36
CA ASP A 58 10.02 -9.52 2.76
C ASP A 58 11.09 -8.64 2.07
N PHE A 59 12.13 -9.23 1.49
CA PHE A 59 13.28 -8.54 0.90
C PHE A 59 12.89 -7.41 -0.09
N SER A 60 11.81 -7.60 -0.85
CA SER A 60 11.29 -6.60 -1.79
C SER A 60 9.78 -6.34 -1.66
N LYS A 61 9.16 -6.83 -0.58
CA LYS A 61 7.72 -6.67 -0.36
C LYS A 61 7.46 -5.75 0.81
N PHE A 62 6.58 -4.79 0.59
CA PHE A 62 6.21 -3.78 1.57
C PHE A 62 4.70 -3.75 1.74
N LYS A 63 4.27 -3.61 2.99
CA LYS A 63 2.89 -3.31 3.35
C LYS A 63 2.78 -1.80 3.56
N VAL A 64 1.97 -1.15 2.73
CA VAL A 64 1.73 0.28 2.79
C VAL A 64 0.28 0.51 3.20
N LYS A 65 0.07 1.41 4.15
CA LYS A 65 -1.25 1.80 4.63
C LYS A 65 -1.58 3.21 4.18
N TYR A 66 -2.79 3.41 3.68
CA TYR A 66 -3.34 4.70 3.28
C TYR A 66 -4.69 4.92 3.95
N PRO A 67 -5.13 6.18 4.15
CA PRO A 67 -6.48 6.43 4.62
C PRO A 67 -7.51 5.94 3.58
N PHE A 68 -8.53 5.20 4.00
CA PHE A 68 -9.57 4.77 3.06
C PHE A 68 -10.50 5.94 2.73
N LYS A 69 -10.38 6.54 1.54
CA LYS A 69 -11.07 7.79 1.15
C LYS A 69 -12.58 7.79 1.43
N TYR A 70 -13.25 6.66 1.24
CA TYR A 70 -14.71 6.54 1.41
C TYR A 70 -15.16 6.38 2.87
N ASP A 71 -14.29 5.91 3.77
CA ASP A 71 -14.65 5.64 5.17
C ASP A 71 -13.41 5.68 6.07
N LYS A 72 -12.81 6.89 6.16
CA LYS A 72 -11.53 7.14 6.84
C LYS A 72 -11.57 6.86 8.34
N SER A 73 -12.75 6.85 8.95
CA SER A 73 -12.92 6.63 10.40
C SER A 73 -12.99 5.15 10.76
N ARG A 74 -13.33 4.27 9.80
CA ARG A 74 -13.49 2.84 10.03
C ARG A 74 -12.44 1.98 9.36
N TYR A 75 -11.91 2.41 8.22
CA TYR A 75 -10.99 1.58 7.43
C TYR A 75 -9.74 2.33 6.97
N ASP A 76 -8.66 1.58 6.93
CA ASP A 76 -7.43 1.89 6.20
C ASP A 76 -7.37 1.05 4.94
N LEU A 77 -6.87 1.63 3.85
CA LEU A 77 -6.51 0.89 2.66
C LEU A 77 -5.13 0.29 2.88
N VAL A 78 -5.05 -1.04 2.91
CA VAL A 78 -3.77 -1.74 2.88
C VAL A 78 -3.44 -2.14 1.47
N ILE A 79 -2.23 -1.80 1.02
CA ILE A 79 -1.66 -2.19 -0.27
C ILE A 79 -0.37 -2.95 0.00
N ILE A 80 -0.31 -4.20 -0.45
CA ILE A 80 0.94 -4.97 -0.46
C ILE A 80 1.58 -4.76 -1.82
N ILE A 81 2.77 -4.17 -1.82
CA ILE A 81 3.54 -3.84 -3.01
C ILE A 81 4.83 -4.65 -3.04
N LEU A 82 5.27 -4.98 -4.24
CA LEU A 82 6.61 -5.48 -4.51
C LEU A 82 7.34 -4.42 -5.33
N VAL A 83 8.50 -3.98 -4.85
CA VAL A 83 9.31 -2.97 -5.54
C VAL A 83 10.46 -3.66 -6.25
N GLU A 84 10.59 -3.40 -7.54
CA GLU A 84 11.70 -3.89 -8.37
C GLU A 84 12.64 -2.72 -8.68
N PRO A 85 13.75 -2.58 -7.94
CA PRO A 85 14.63 -1.42 -8.08
C PRO A 85 15.30 -1.35 -9.47
N VAL A 86 15.59 -2.51 -10.08
CA VAL A 86 16.24 -2.60 -11.41
C VAL A 86 15.37 -2.00 -12.51
N THR A 87 14.08 -2.35 -12.54
CA THR A 87 13.12 -1.89 -13.56
C THR A 87 12.38 -0.62 -13.16
N LYS A 88 12.59 -0.18 -11.91
CA LYS A 88 11.84 0.90 -11.25
C LYS A 88 10.33 0.70 -11.38
N THR A 89 9.88 -0.53 -11.15
CA THR A 89 8.46 -0.90 -11.21
C THR A 89 7.92 -1.23 -9.83
N LEU A 90 6.66 -0.87 -9.61
CA LEU A 90 5.89 -1.25 -8.43
C LEU A 90 4.82 -2.23 -8.86
N LYS A 91 4.87 -3.44 -8.32
CA LYS A 91 3.84 -4.45 -8.53
C LYS A 91 2.89 -4.47 -7.35
N VAL A 92 1.62 -4.19 -7.59
CA VAL A 92 0.57 -4.37 -6.57
C VAL A 92 0.28 -5.87 -6.48
N ILE A 93 0.49 -6.44 -5.30
CA ILE A 93 0.33 -7.89 -5.03
C ILE A 93 -1.05 -8.20 -4.46
N THR A 94 -1.55 -7.34 -3.56
CA THR A 94 -2.91 -7.45 -3.05
C THR A 94 -3.33 -6.15 -2.37
N THR A 95 -4.64 -5.91 -2.27
CA THR A 95 -5.21 -4.76 -1.54
C THR A 95 -6.42 -5.17 -0.74
N TYR A 96 -6.56 -4.67 0.49
CA TYR A 96 -7.71 -4.97 1.33
C TYR A 96 -8.00 -3.83 2.31
N LYS A 97 -9.23 -3.79 2.84
CA LYS A 97 -9.65 -2.85 3.88
C LYS A 97 -9.23 -3.42 5.23
N GLU A 98 -8.55 -2.64 6.06
CA GLU A 98 -8.17 -3.00 7.43
C GLU A 98 -8.91 -2.08 8.41
N ASN A 99 -9.59 -2.65 9.40
CA ASN A 99 -10.38 -1.84 10.33
C ASN A 99 -9.47 -0.97 11.23
N VAL A 100 -9.74 0.32 11.31
CA VAL A 100 -8.98 1.31 12.10
C VAL A 100 -9.00 0.96 13.59
N LYS A 101 -10.02 0.25 14.09
CA LYS A 101 -10.05 -0.25 15.48
C LYS A 101 -8.83 -1.09 15.86
N LYS A 102 -8.12 -1.71 14.91
CA LYS A 102 -6.85 -2.40 15.20
C LYS A 102 -5.68 -1.46 15.57
N ARG A 103 -5.79 -0.14 15.38
CA ARG A 103 -4.83 0.86 15.90
C ARG A 103 -5.06 1.19 17.37
N VAL A 104 -6.30 1.02 17.84
CA VAL A 104 -6.63 1.13 19.25
C VAL A 104 -6.41 -0.26 19.83
N ARG A 105 -5.20 -0.54 20.31
CA ARG A 105 -5.11 -1.54 21.38
C ARG A 105 -6.09 -1.04 22.44
N GLU A 106 -7.04 -1.88 22.84
CA GLU A 106 -7.66 -1.73 24.15
C GLU A 106 -6.54 -1.87 25.18
N ASP A 107 -5.81 -0.79 25.39
CA ASP A 107 -5.07 -0.56 26.62
C ASP A 107 -6.11 0.00 27.58
N GLY A 108 -6.71 -0.89 28.38
CA GLY A 108 -7.78 -0.51 29.28
C GLY A 108 -8.62 -1.66 29.80
N SER A 109 -8.00 -2.63 30.46
CA SER A 109 -8.56 -3.34 31.63
C SER A 109 -7.44 -4.02 32.40
#